data_AF-A0A924MG31-F1
#
_entry.id   AF-A0A924MG31-F1
#
_cell.length_a   1.000
_cell.length_b   1.000
_cell.length_c   1.000
_cell.angle_alpha   90.00
_cell.angle_beta   90.00
_cell.angle_gamma   90.00
#
_symmetry.space_group_name_H-M   'P 1'
#
loop_
_entity.id
_entity.type
_entity.pdbx_description
1 polymer ?
#
loop_
_entity_poly.entity_id
_entity_poly.type
_entity_poly.pdbx_seq_one_letter_code
_entity_poly.pdbx_strand_id
1 'polypeptide(L)' 'SVGPKSFTKVEAIDEQVFGLNNEYWVSYYIGGEIFDKKFIFLPESIVESNMMKIPIVNKPGVMVGK' A
#
# COMPACT_ATOMS: atom_id res chain seq x y z
N SER A 1 -0.29 -11.69 -12.22
CA SER A 1 -0.83 -10.35 -12.53
C SER A 1 -2.01 -10.08 -11.62
N VAL A 2 -2.23 -8.82 -11.22
CA VAL A 2 -3.42 -8.41 -10.45
C VAL A 2 -4.40 -7.79 -11.44
N GLY A 3 -5.64 -8.27 -11.45
CA GLY A 3 -6.65 -7.81 -12.40
C GLY A 3 -7.18 -6.40 -12.07
N PRO A 4 -7.86 -5.73 -13.03
CA PRO A 4 -8.51 -4.46 -12.78
C PRO A 4 -9.50 -4.56 -11.62
N LYS A 5 -9.53 -3.54 -10.76
CA LYS A 5 -10.44 -3.50 -9.57
C LYS A 5 -10.32 -4.74 -8.68
N SER A 6 -9.16 -5.39 -8.65
CA SER A 6 -8.85 -6.47 -7.71
C SER A 6 -7.68 -6.10 -6.79
N PHE A 7 -7.47 -6.91 -5.76
CA PHE A 7 -6.35 -6.78 -4.84
C PHE A 7 -5.78 -8.17 -4.54
N THR A 8 -4.52 -8.20 -4.11
CA THR A 8 -3.89 -9.41 -3.57
C THR A 8 -3.08 -9.02 -2.34
N LYS A 9 -2.96 -9.95 -1.39
CA LYS A 9 -1.98 -9.81 -0.30
C LYS A 9 -0.58 -9.98 -0.90
N VAL A 10 0.34 -9.10 -0.49
CA VAL A 10 1.77 -9.21 -0.87
C VAL A 10 2.51 -10.01 0.20
N GLU A 11 2.59 -9.48 1.42
CA GLU A 11 3.25 -10.13 2.55
C GLU A 11 2.63 -9.71 3.89
N ALA A 12 3.12 -10.27 4.99
CA ALA A 12 2.86 -9.76 6.34
C ALA A 12 4.00 -8.81 6.72
N ILE A 13 3.70 -7.75 7.48
CA ILE A 13 4.70 -6.78 7.95
C ILE A 13 4.78 -6.91 9.46
N ASP A 14 5.99 -6.92 10.00
CA ASP A 14 6.24 -6.90 11.44
C ASP A 14 5.84 -5.52 12.02
N GLU A 15 5.00 -5.50 13.03
CA GLU A 15 4.55 -4.25 13.66
C GLU A 15 5.72 -3.45 14.26
N GLN A 16 6.84 -4.11 14.60
CA GLN A 16 8.05 -3.45 15.08
C GLN A 16 8.65 -2.46 14.08
N VAL A 17 8.37 -2.62 12.78
CA VAL A 17 8.87 -1.70 11.75
C VAL A 17 7.90 -0.55 11.42
N PHE A 18 6.72 -0.48 12.03
CA PHE A 18 5.76 0.60 11.78
C PHE A 18 6.24 1.97 12.26
N GLY A 19 7.17 2.00 13.22
CA GLY A 19 7.85 3.22 13.66
C GLY A 19 8.91 3.75 12.69
N LEU A 20 9.12 3.09 11.54
CA LEU A 20 10.08 3.49 10.51
C LEU A 20 9.38 4.12 9.30
N ASN A 21 10.16 4.84 8.49
CA ASN A 21 9.74 5.19 7.14
C ASN A 21 9.71 3.93 6.27
N ASN A 22 8.51 3.42 5.96
CA ASN A 22 8.35 2.28 5.09
C ASN A 22 8.12 2.76 3.66
N GLU A 23 9.02 2.39 2.74
CA GLU A 23 8.97 2.80 1.34
C GLU A 23 8.74 1.58 0.43
N TYR A 24 7.71 1.65 -0.40
CA TYR A 24 7.33 0.60 -1.33
C TYR A 24 7.30 1.12 -2.76
N TRP A 25 7.91 0.39 -3.68
CA TRP A 25 7.82 0.63 -5.12
C TRP A 25 6.87 -0.37 -5.75
N VAL A 26 5.91 0.13 -6.52
CA VAL A 26 5.05 -0.68 -7.37
C VAL A 26 5.46 -0.44 -8.81
N SER A 27 6.13 -1.43 -9.40
CA SER A 27 6.46 -1.44 -10.82
C SER A 27 5.30 -2.01 -11.63
N TYR A 28 4.92 -1.37 -12.73
CA TYR A 28 3.84 -1.81 -13.61
C TYR A 28 4.15 -1.48 -15.07
N TYR A 29 3.52 -2.21 -15.99
CA TYR A 29 3.73 -2.04 -17.42
C TYR A 29 2.55 -1.33 -18.09
N ILE A 30 2.81 -0.37 -18.97
CA ILE A 30 1.84 0.21 -19.91
C ILE A 30 2.44 0.13 -21.31
N GLY A 31 1.80 -0.59 -22.23
CA GLY A 31 2.26 -0.69 -23.63
C GLY A 31 3.65 -1.31 -23.81
N GLY A 32 4.16 -2.07 -22.83
CA GLY A 32 5.51 -2.67 -22.84
C GLY A 32 6.59 -1.82 -22.18
N GLU A 33 6.28 -0.58 -21.81
CA GLU A 33 7.15 0.28 -21.00
C GLU A 33 6.89 0.05 -19.51
N ILE A 34 7.94 0.09 -18.70
CA ILE A 34 7.89 -0.09 -17.24
C ILE A 34 7.85 1.27 -16.53
N PHE A 35 6.99 1.37 -15.53
CA PHE A 35 6.81 2.54 -14.69
C PHE A 35 6.89 2.14 -13.23
N ASP A 36 7.37 3.05 -12.38
CA ASP A 36 7.41 2.87 -10.94
C ASP A 36 6.56 3.92 -10.24
N LYS A 37 5.77 3.48 -9.25
CA LYS A 37 5.12 4.36 -8.29
C LYS A 37 5.64 4.11 -6.89
N LYS A 38 6.16 5.14 -6.24
CA LYS A 38 6.63 5.11 -4.86
C LYS A 38 5.48 5.42 -3.89
N PHE A 39 5.37 4.63 -2.82
CA PHE A 39 4.49 4.88 -1.68
C PHE A 39 5.34 4.93 -0.42
N ILE A 40 5.08 5.93 0.43
CA ILE A 40 5.82 6.15 1.69
C ILE A 40 4.80 6.16 2.83
N PHE A 41 4.99 5.26 3.79
CA PHE A 41 4.30 5.28 5.08
C PHE A 41 5.27 5.85 6.11
N LEU A 42 4.97 7.04 6.59
CA LEU A 42 5.75 7.70 7.64
C LEU A 42 5.48 7.02 9.00
N PRO A 43 6.39 7.15 9.99
CA PRO A 43 6.12 6.79 11.36
C PRO A 43 4.77 7.35 11.82
N GLU A 44 4.07 6.59 12.66
CA GLU A 44 2.74 6.95 13.17
C GLU A 44 1.63 7.04 12.10
N SER A 45 1.89 6.66 10.83
CA SER A 45 0.84 6.59 9.82
C SER A 45 0.00 5.32 9.92
N ILE A 46 0.59 4.21 10.40
CA ILE A 46 -0.05 2.90 10.56
C ILE A 46 -0.62 2.76 11.98
N VAL A 47 -1.65 3.55 12.26
CA VAL A 47 -2.34 3.60 13.58
C VAL A 47 -3.86 3.55 13.41
N GLU A 48 -4.57 3.12 14.44
CA GLU A 48 -6.03 2.96 14.41
C GLU A 48 -6.78 4.24 14.02
N SER A 49 -6.33 5.39 14.51
CA SER A 49 -6.94 6.70 14.21
C SER A 49 -6.85 7.09 12.73
N ASN A 50 -5.92 6.51 11.98
CA ASN A 50 -5.74 6.72 10.54
C ASN A 50 -6.42 5.63 9.70
N MET A 51 -7.05 4.63 10.33
CA MET A 51 -7.73 3.58 9.59
C MET A 51 -8.99 4.12 8.91
N MET A 52 -9.16 3.73 7.65
CA MET A 52 -10.37 3.96 6.88
C MET A 52 -10.83 2.67 6.22
N LYS A 53 -12.09 2.66 5.77
CA LYS A 53 -12.57 1.58 4.91
C LYS A 53 -11.88 1.65 3.56
N ILE A 54 -11.10 0.61 3.22
CA ILE A 54 -10.42 0.52 1.93
C ILE A 54 -11.44 0.07 0.86
N PRO A 55 -11.77 0.90 -0.16
CA PRO A 55 -12.89 0.65 -1.08
C PRO A 55 -12.82 -0.69 -1.83
N ILE A 56 -11.62 -1.13 -2.22
CA ILE A 56 -11.42 -2.35 -3.02
C ILE A 56 -11.28 -3.62 -2.17
N VAL A 57 -10.81 -3.49 -0.92
CA VAL A 57 -10.58 -4.62 0.02
C VAL A 57 -11.80 -4.87 0.91
N ASN A 58 -12.64 -3.85 1.10
CA ASN A 58 -13.79 -3.85 2.01
C ASN A 58 -13.41 -4.22 3.46
N LYS A 59 -12.25 -3.73 3.92
CA LYS A 59 -11.71 -3.90 5.27
C LYS A 59 -11.11 -2.59 5.79
N PRO A 60 -10.97 -2.40 7.11
CA PRO A 60 -10.18 -1.32 7.67
C PRO A 60 -8.72 -1.41 7.21
N GLY A 61 -8.10 -0.26 6.96
CA GLY A 61 -6.68 -0.17 6.63
C GLY A 61 -6.25 1.28 6.42
N VAL A 62 -4.96 1.48 6.13
CA VAL A 62 -4.38 2.80 5.85
C VAL A 62 -4.15 2.95 4.36
N MET A 63 -4.51 4.12 3.80
CA MET A 63 -4.35 4.45 2.39
C MET A 63 -3.50 5.72 2.24
N VAL A 64 -2.44 5.64 1.45
CA VAL A 64 -1.51 6.75 1.18
C VAL A 64 -1.45 7.09 -0.31
N GLY A 65 -1.12 8.34 -0.63
CA GLY A 65 -0.96 8.79 -2.03
C GLY A 65 -2.27 9.06 -2.78
N LYS A 66 -3.23 9.70 -2.12
CA LYS A 66 -4.39 10.32 -2.78
C LYS A 66 -3.97 11.43 -3.75
#